data_AF-A0AAW7K4W8-F1
#
_entry.id   AF-A0AAW7K4W8-F1
#
_cell.length_a   1.000
_cell.length_b   1.000
_cell.length_c   1.000
_cell.angle_alpha   90.00
_cell.angle_beta   90.00
_cell.angle_gamma   90.00
#
_symmetry.space_group_name_H-M   'P 1'
#
loop_
_entity.id
_entity.type
_entity.pdbx_description
1 polymer ?
#
loop_
_entity_poly.entity_id
_entity_poly.type
_entity_poly.pdbx_seq_one_letter_code
_entity_poly.pdbx_strand_id
1 'polypeptide(L)'
;MDAMSGFVPERESEFTGLKGTLLKYTGCTYALVIASQFIEALALSVGDATGALFAASRVVFVAAFVAYPAGACIARAMRSGKHV
;
A
#
# COMPACT_ATOMS: atom_id res chain seq x y z
N MET A 1 -10.88 40.16 30.55
CA MET A 1 -9.94 39.85 29.46
C MET A 1 -8.87 38.97 30.06
N ASP A 2 -8.75 37.72 29.61
CA ASP A 2 -7.48 37.05 29.31
C ASP A 2 -7.66 35.53 29.16
N ALA A 3 -6.94 35.01 28.17
CA ALA A 3 -6.71 33.60 27.87
C ALA A 3 -7.90 32.76 27.36
N MET A 4 -8.54 33.21 26.27
CA MET A 4 -8.87 32.25 25.20
C MET A 4 -7.54 31.75 24.62
N SER A 5 -6.94 30.77 25.29
CA SER A 5 -5.88 29.96 24.71
C SER A 5 -6.53 29.26 23.52
N GLY A 6 -6.22 29.79 22.33
CA GLY A 6 -6.68 29.26 21.07
C GLY A 6 -6.34 27.79 21.03
N PHE A 7 -7.34 26.95 21.25
CA PHE A 7 -7.34 25.56 20.86
C PHE A 7 -7.31 25.59 19.34
N VAL A 8 -6.12 25.82 18.76
CA VAL A 8 -5.88 25.61 17.34
C VAL A 8 -6.08 24.11 17.19
N PRO A 9 -7.18 23.66 16.57
CA PRO A 9 -7.33 22.23 16.31
C PRO A 9 -6.15 21.89 15.42
N GLU A 10 -5.31 20.99 15.90
CA GLU A 10 -4.22 20.41 15.14
C GLU A 10 -4.83 19.94 13.83
N ARG A 11 -4.60 20.70 12.75
CA ARG A 11 -5.21 20.46 11.45
C ARG A 11 -4.76 19.05 11.08
N GLU A 12 -5.65 18.06 11.19
CA GLU A 12 -5.36 16.71 10.76
C GLU A 12 -4.86 16.82 9.32
N SER A 13 -3.56 16.58 9.14
CA SER A 13 -2.92 16.76 7.85
C SER A 13 -3.72 15.93 6.85
N GLU A 14 -4.08 16.55 5.73
CA GLU A 14 -4.96 15.97 4.69
C GLU A 14 -4.44 14.61 4.18
N PHE A 15 -3.18 14.30 4.46
CA PHE A 15 -2.45 13.09 4.08
C PHE A 15 -2.13 12.12 5.24
N THR A 16 -2.54 12.44 6.47
CA THR A 16 -2.33 11.60 7.67
C THR A 16 -3.59 10.92 8.18
N GLY A 17 -4.78 11.46 7.87
CA GLY A 17 -6.07 10.84 8.19
C GLY A 17 -6.51 9.77 7.17
N LEU A 18 -7.79 9.37 7.25
CA LEU A 18 -8.39 8.32 6.41
C LEU A 18 -8.13 8.52 4.90
N LYS A 19 -8.21 9.77 4.42
CA LYS A 19 -7.97 10.13 3.01
C LYS A 19 -6.53 9.81 2.58
N GLY A 20 -5.55 10.11 3.42
CA GLY A 20 -4.13 9.79 3.17
C GLY A 20 -3.85 8.29 3.16
N THR A 21 -4.50 7.54 4.05
CA THR A 21 -4.40 6.07 4.05
C THR A 21 -5.03 5.46 2.80
N LEU A 22 -6.20 5.95 2.38
CA LEU A 22 -6.83 5.52 1.13
C LEU A 22 -5.96 5.86 -0.08
N LEU A 23 -5.38 7.06 -0.14
CA LEU A 23 -4.51 7.45 -1.26
C LEU A 23 -3.25 6.55 -1.35
N LYS A 24 -2.63 6.25 -0.20
CA LYS A 24 -1.47 5.34 -0.14
C LYS A 24 -1.83 3.92 -0.53
N TYR A 25 -2.97 3.41 -0.05
CA TYR A 25 -3.49 2.10 -0.44
C TYR A 25 -3.72 2.01 -1.95
N THR A 26 -4.46 2.98 -2.52
CA THR A 26 -4.76 3.03 -3.94
C THR A 26 -3.50 3.16 -4.77
N GLY A 27 -2.55 4.01 -4.38
CA GLY A 27 -1.25 4.16 -5.06
C GLY A 27 -0.43 2.88 -5.07
N CYS A 28 -0.32 2.19 -3.92
CA CYS A 28 0.36 0.89 -3.84
C CYS A 28 -0.34 -0.17 -4.70
N THR A 29 -1.67 -0.22 -4.66
CA THR A 29 -2.47 -1.15 -5.47
C THR A 29 -2.19 -0.92 -6.96
N TYR A 30 -2.23 0.33 -7.40
CA TYR A 30 -2.01 0.68 -8.81
C TYR A 30 -0.61 0.29 -9.28
N ALA A 31 0.42 0.58 -8.48
CA ALA A 31 1.80 0.21 -8.80
C ALA A 31 1.98 -1.31 -8.96
N LEU A 32 1.38 -2.10 -8.06
CA LEU A 32 1.47 -3.56 -8.09
C LEU A 32 0.65 -4.17 -9.24
N VAL A 33 -0.51 -3.58 -9.59
CA VAL A 33 -1.27 -3.97 -10.79
C VAL A 33 -0.48 -3.67 -12.07
N ILE A 34 0.17 -2.52 -12.17
CA ILE A 34 1.04 -2.22 -13.32
C ILE A 34 2.17 -3.25 -13.40
N ALA A 35 2.80 -3.59 -12.27
CA ALA A 35 3.85 -4.60 -12.22
C ALA A 35 3.34 -5.98 -12.65
N SER A 36 2.13 -6.39 -12.24
CA SER A 36 1.56 -7.68 -12.66
C SER A 36 1.32 -7.74 -14.17
N GLN A 37 0.78 -6.66 -14.76
CA GLN A 37 0.56 -6.58 -16.21
C GLN A 37 1.88 -6.56 -16.98
N PHE A 38 2.92 -5.91 -16.44
CA PHE A 38 4.25 -5.91 -17.05
C PHE A 38 4.86 -7.32 -17.09
N ILE A 39 4.75 -8.07 -15.98
CA ILE A 39 5.22 -9.46 -15.91
C ILE A 39 4.44 -10.35 -16.88
N GLU A 40 3.12 -10.14 -17.00
CA GLU A 40 2.28 -10.86 -17.96
C GLU A 40 2.70 -10.58 -19.41
N ALA A 41 2.95 -9.32 -19.75
CA ALA A 41 3.44 -8.92 -21.07
C ALA A 41 4.83 -9.51 -21.38
N LEU A 42 5.71 -9.57 -20.37
CA LEU A 42 7.02 -10.22 -20.49
C LEU A 42 6.88 -11.74 -20.70
N ALA A 43 5.92 -12.38 -20.04
CA ALA A 43 5.62 -13.80 -20.23
C ALA A 43 5.25 -14.09 -21.69
N LEU A 44 4.42 -13.23 -22.28
CA LEU A 44 3.97 -13.33 -23.67
C LEU A 44 5.12 -13.11 -24.69
N SER A 45 6.16 -12.36 -24.33
CA SER A 45 7.26 -12.05 -25.25
C SER A 45 8.41 -13.07 -25.24
N VAL A 46 8.58 -13.84 -24.16
CA VAL A 46 9.75 -14.73 -23.96
C VAL A 46 9.53 -16.17 -24.43
N GLY A 47 8.28 -16.61 -24.64
CA GLY A 47 7.96 -17.91 -25.26
C GLY A 47 8.17 -19.15 -24.38
N ASP A 48 9.33 -19.31 -23.73
CA ASP A 48 9.76 -20.57 -23.09
C ASP A 48 9.53 -20.65 -21.56
N ALA A 49 9.25 -19.54 -20.88
CA ALA A 49 9.03 -19.49 -19.42
C ALA A 49 7.60 -19.07 -19.03
N THR A 50 6.65 -19.20 -19.97
CA THR A 50 5.28 -18.69 -19.89
C THR A 50 4.58 -19.08 -18.58
N GLY A 51 4.56 -20.36 -18.22
CA GLY A 51 3.83 -20.83 -17.03
C GLY A 51 4.26 -20.18 -15.71
N ALA A 52 5.57 -20.04 -15.47
CA ALA A 52 6.11 -19.46 -14.24
C ALA A 52 5.89 -17.95 -14.17
N LEU A 53 6.10 -17.25 -15.29
CA LEU A 53 5.87 -15.80 -15.38
C LEU A 53 4.38 -15.45 -15.25
N PHE A 54 3.48 -16.25 -15.85
CA PHE A 54 2.04 -16.08 -15.65
C PHE A 54 1.63 -16.31 -14.18
N ALA A 55 2.14 -17.37 -13.55
CA ALA A 55 1.89 -17.62 -12.14
C ALA A 55 2.39 -16.45 -11.26
N ALA A 56 3.59 -15.94 -11.53
CA ALA A 56 4.15 -14.79 -10.83
C ALA A 56 3.29 -13.53 -11.02
N SER A 57 2.83 -13.24 -12.24
CA SER A 57 1.92 -12.12 -12.51
C SER A 57 0.64 -12.22 -11.68
N ARG A 58 0.01 -13.40 -11.63
CA ARG A 58 -1.22 -13.61 -10.85
C ARG A 58 -1.00 -13.44 -9.36
N VAL A 59 0.12 -13.92 -8.83
CA VAL A 59 0.51 -13.72 -7.42
C VAL A 59 0.71 -12.23 -7.12
N VAL A 60 1.41 -11.50 -7.99
CA VAL A 60 1.64 -10.05 -7.82
C VAL A 60 0.33 -9.27 -7.89
N PHE A 61 -0.59 -9.68 -8.77
CA PHE A 61 -1.93 -9.09 -8.86
C PHE A 61 -2.72 -9.29 -7.56
N VAL A 62 -2.73 -10.50 -7.00
CA VAL A 62 -3.37 -10.76 -5.70
C VAL A 62 -2.70 -9.95 -4.60
N ALA A 63 -1.36 -9.92 -4.58
CA ALA A 63 -0.57 -9.15 -3.62
C ALA A 63 -0.89 -7.65 -3.66
N ALA A 64 -1.30 -7.10 -4.81
CA ALA A 64 -1.70 -5.70 -4.94
C ALA A 64 -2.77 -5.27 -3.92
N PHE A 65 -3.69 -6.18 -3.58
CA PHE A 65 -4.81 -5.89 -2.68
C PHE A 65 -4.52 -6.24 -1.22
N VAL A 66 -3.56 -7.14 -0.94
CA VAL A 66 -3.25 -7.59 0.43
C VAL A 66 -1.95 -7.03 1.00
N ALA A 67 -0.99 -6.59 0.16
CA ALA A 67 0.33 -6.16 0.63
C ALA A 67 0.26 -4.91 1.52
N TYR A 68 -0.54 -3.91 1.13
CA TYR A 68 -0.70 -2.69 1.93
C TYR A 68 -1.41 -2.94 3.27
N PRO A 69 -2.59 -3.60 3.34
CA PRO A 69 -3.23 -3.88 4.62
C PRO A 69 -2.37 -4.79 5.51
N ALA A 70 -1.72 -5.83 4.95
CA ALA A 70 -0.80 -6.66 5.70
C ALA A 70 0.40 -5.87 6.25
N GLY A 71 1.03 -5.03 5.41
CA GLY A 71 2.13 -4.16 5.82
C GLY A 71 1.73 -3.15 6.90
N ALA A 72 0.52 -2.57 6.80
CA ALA A 72 -0.02 -1.67 7.82
C ALA A 72 -0.26 -2.38 9.17
N CYS A 73 -0.81 -3.60 9.14
CA CYS A 73 -0.98 -4.42 10.34
C CYS A 73 0.36 -4.78 11.00
N ILE A 74 1.36 -5.20 10.21
CA ILE A 74 2.71 -5.53 10.70
C ILE A 74 3.39 -4.30 11.30
N ALA A 75 3.35 -3.16 10.60
CA ALA A 75 3.95 -1.91 11.09
C ALA A 75 3.27 -1.38 12.36
N ARG A 76 1.98 -1.70 12.58
CA ARG A 76 1.27 -1.40 13.82
C ARG A 76 1.68 -2.34 14.95
N ALA A 77 1.77 -3.64 14.68
CA ALA A 77 2.23 -4.64 15.64
C ALA A 77 3.66 -4.35 16.14
N MET A 78 4.58 -4.03 15.23
CA MET A 78 5.96 -3.68 15.56
C MET A 78 6.07 -2.41 16.43
N ARG A 79 5.20 -1.43 16.24
CA ARG A 79 5.16 -0.22 17.07
C ARG A 79 4.61 -0.50 18.47
N SER A 80 3.66 -1.42 18.60
CA SER A 80 3.12 -1.84 19.90
C SER A 80 4.14 -2.62 20.74
N GLY A 81 5.02 -3.40 20.11
CA GLY A 81 6.07 -4.17 20.81
C GLY A 81 7.28 -3.35 21.27
N LYS A 82 7.39 -2.07 20.88
CA LYS A 82 8.51 -1.19 21.23
C LYS A 82 8.29 -0.40 22.53
N HIS A 83 7.12 -0.57 23.17
CA HIS A 83 6.73 0.12 24.40
C HIS A 83 6.73 -0.79 25.65
N VAL A 84 7.36 -1.96 25.57
CA VAL A 84 7.57 -2.87 26.73
C VAL A 84 9.06 -2.91 27.08
#